data_AF-A0A7R9ZD66-F1
#
_entry.id   AF-A0A7R9ZD66-F1
#
_cell.length_a   1.000
_cell.length_b   1.000
_cell.length_c   1.000
_cell.angle_alpha   90.00
_cell.angle_beta   90.00
_cell.angle_gamma   90.00
#
_symmetry.space_group_name_H-M   'P 1'
#
loop_
_entity.id
_entity.type
_entity.pdbx_description
1 polymer ?
#
loop_
_entity_poly.entity_id
_entity_poly.type
_entity_poly.pdbx_seq_one_letter_code
_entity_poly.pdbx_strand_id
1 'polypeptide(L)'
;VLPKATDFHSMSHQMAKQMSHPTIVYKAQTQGGREIIVDDYREAYLWLKDNTPEDARIMAWWDYGYQITAIGNRTTIADGNTWNHEHIALLGRILTSPEKESHRIARHLADYVLVWAGGGGDDLAKSPHLRRIANSIYRHMCPGDPTCRSFGFMGGGPSESMASSLLYKLHSNGLQPGAEVDRNRFKDVFKSKHGKVRIYKILSVSRESKEWVAKNRECDVEGSWYCPGRYPPAVQKIVNEGRNFAQLEDFNRAESDEEYQKKYFEMLNDPEKAGRKAAAKEKSSKKKLERATLLKEMEELSQTPEFQAQAKAMNSREKWMDTEITSRLWQVVSGNDV
;
A
#
# COMPACT_ATOMS: atom_id res chain seq x y z
N VAL A 1 7.80 -59.49 0.30
CA VAL A 1 7.25 -58.14 0.02
C VAL A 1 7.87 -57.17 1.00
N LEU A 2 8.53 -56.11 0.53
CA LEU A 2 9.11 -55.09 1.42
C LEU A 2 7.97 -54.40 2.20
N PRO A 3 7.99 -54.41 3.55
CA PRO A 3 6.99 -53.70 4.35
C PRO A 3 6.98 -52.22 3.98
N LYS A 4 5.80 -51.61 3.84
CA LYS A 4 5.59 -50.19 3.48
C LYS A 4 6.02 -49.78 2.07
N ALA A 5 6.37 -50.70 1.18
CA ALA A 5 6.73 -50.35 -0.20
C ALA A 5 5.59 -49.63 -0.95
N THR A 6 4.34 -50.02 -0.72
CA THR A 6 3.15 -49.36 -1.27
C THR A 6 2.96 -47.95 -0.71
N ASP A 7 3.16 -47.77 0.59
CA ASP A 7 3.00 -46.49 1.26
C ASP A 7 4.08 -45.51 0.83
N PHE A 8 5.33 -45.98 0.76
CA PHE A 8 6.45 -45.21 0.25
C PHE A 8 6.21 -44.79 -1.21
N HIS A 9 5.80 -45.72 -2.08
CA HIS A 9 5.47 -45.41 -3.47
C HIS A 9 4.35 -44.36 -3.58
N SER A 10 3.28 -44.50 -2.81
CA SER A 10 2.17 -43.54 -2.78
C SER A 10 2.63 -42.15 -2.33
N MET A 11 3.40 -42.09 -1.24
CA MET A 11 3.96 -40.84 -0.71
C MET A 11 4.90 -40.18 -1.72
N SER A 12 5.82 -40.93 -2.33
CA SER A 12 6.72 -40.41 -3.37
C SER A 12 5.94 -39.85 -4.56
N HIS A 13 4.86 -40.51 -4.98
CA HIS A 13 4.04 -40.02 -6.09
C HIS A 13 3.24 -38.76 -5.72
N GLN A 14 2.73 -38.67 -4.49
CA GLN A 14 2.09 -37.45 -3.98
C GLN A 14 3.07 -36.29 -3.88
N MET A 15 4.27 -36.53 -3.34
CA MET A 15 5.34 -35.54 -3.24
C MET A 15 5.79 -35.06 -4.62
N ALA A 16 5.96 -35.97 -5.58
CA ALA A 16 6.30 -35.63 -6.95
C ALA A 16 5.30 -34.65 -7.56
N LYS A 17 3.98 -34.91 -7.40
CA LYS A 17 2.91 -34.00 -7.88
C LYS A 17 2.96 -32.62 -7.23
N GLN A 18 3.28 -32.55 -5.94
CA GLN A 18 3.35 -31.29 -5.20
C GLN A 18 4.59 -30.47 -5.57
N MET A 19 5.73 -31.12 -5.77
CA MET A 19 6.99 -30.45 -6.11
C MET A 19 7.09 -30.07 -7.59
N SER A 20 6.41 -30.80 -8.48
CA SER A 20 6.43 -30.55 -9.93
C SER A 20 5.41 -29.47 -10.36
N HIS A 21 5.25 -28.41 -9.57
CA HIS A 21 4.31 -27.33 -9.86
C HIS A 21 5.06 -26.03 -10.22
N PRO A 22 5.19 -25.69 -11.51
CA PRO A 22 5.77 -24.40 -11.92
C PRO A 22 4.95 -23.23 -11.36
N THR A 23 5.60 -22.10 -11.05
CA THR A 23 4.97 -20.93 -10.42
C THR A 23 4.62 -19.79 -11.38
N ILE A 24 5.28 -19.74 -12.55
CA ILE A 24 5.04 -18.70 -13.58
C ILE A 24 3.90 -19.10 -14.52
N VAL A 25 3.92 -20.35 -14.97
CA VAL A 25 2.88 -20.93 -15.83
C VAL A 25 2.37 -22.17 -15.15
N TYR A 26 1.11 -22.19 -14.74
CA TYR A 26 0.61 -23.23 -13.87
C TYR A 26 -0.82 -23.65 -14.20
N LYS A 27 -1.18 -24.86 -13.81
CA LYS A 27 -2.53 -25.39 -14.01
C LYS A 27 -3.41 -24.94 -12.85
N ALA A 28 -4.59 -24.41 -13.18
CA ALA A 28 -5.61 -24.05 -12.21
C ALA A 28 -6.95 -24.67 -12.61
N GLN A 29 -7.84 -24.83 -11.63
CA GLN A 29 -9.23 -25.20 -11.90
C GLN A 29 -10.13 -23.99 -11.72
N THR A 30 -11.00 -23.76 -12.70
CA THR A 30 -12.08 -22.79 -12.60
C THR A 30 -13.15 -23.24 -11.61
N GLN A 31 -14.04 -22.33 -11.19
CA GLN A 31 -15.17 -22.65 -10.32
C GLN A 31 -16.09 -23.76 -10.88
N GLY A 32 -16.14 -23.91 -12.22
CA GLY A 32 -16.87 -24.97 -12.90
C GLY A 32 -16.11 -26.29 -13.08
N GLY A 33 -14.96 -26.47 -12.42
CA GLY A 33 -14.16 -27.70 -12.47
C GLY A 33 -13.30 -27.89 -13.72
N ARG A 34 -13.41 -26.99 -14.72
CA ARG A 34 -12.56 -27.02 -15.91
C ARG A 34 -11.11 -26.68 -15.55
N GLU A 35 -10.17 -27.52 -16.01
CA GLU A 35 -8.73 -27.27 -15.94
C GLU A 35 -8.33 -26.22 -16.99
N ILE A 36 -7.57 -25.21 -16.56
CA ILE A 36 -7.02 -24.14 -17.40
C ILE A 36 -5.54 -23.98 -17.11
N ILE A 37 -4.80 -23.47 -18.09
CA ILE A 37 -3.41 -23.04 -17.91
C ILE A 37 -3.44 -21.52 -17.67
N VAL A 38 -2.89 -21.10 -16.54
CA VAL A 38 -2.69 -19.70 -16.17
C VAL A 38 -1.27 -19.31 -16.57
N ASP A 39 -1.16 -18.35 -17.47
CA ASP A 39 0.09 -17.89 -18.09
C ASP A 39 0.24 -16.36 -18.05
N ASP A 40 -0.57 -15.72 -17.22
CA ASP A 40 -0.72 -14.28 -17.12
C ASP A 40 0.57 -13.55 -16.75
N TYR A 41 1.41 -14.16 -15.89
CA TYR A 41 2.68 -13.56 -15.46
C TYR A 41 3.66 -13.45 -16.61
N ARG A 42 3.85 -14.54 -17.37
CA ARG A 42 4.73 -14.55 -18.55
C ARG A 42 4.23 -13.59 -19.62
N GLU A 43 2.92 -13.61 -19.90
CA GLU A 43 2.29 -12.69 -20.86
C GLU A 43 2.54 -11.22 -20.47
N ALA A 44 2.37 -10.87 -19.19
CA ALA A 44 2.63 -9.52 -18.70
C ALA A 44 4.09 -9.10 -18.84
N TYR A 45 5.04 -9.99 -18.55
CA TYR A 45 6.46 -9.68 -18.70
C TYR A 45 6.87 -9.55 -20.16
N LEU A 46 6.35 -10.40 -21.05
CA LEU A 46 6.57 -10.25 -22.50
C LEU A 46 5.94 -8.96 -23.02
N TRP A 47 4.74 -8.59 -22.54
CA TRP A 47 4.13 -7.33 -22.88
C TRP A 47 5.02 -6.13 -22.51
N LEU A 48 5.64 -6.15 -21.32
CA LEU A 48 6.61 -5.12 -20.92
C LEU A 48 7.77 -5.04 -21.91
N LYS A 49 8.31 -6.18 -22.32
CA LYS A 49 9.43 -6.27 -23.26
C LYS A 49 9.09 -5.68 -24.63
N ASP A 50 7.87 -5.92 -25.11
CA ASP A 50 7.50 -5.59 -26.49
C ASP A 50 6.84 -4.20 -26.60
N ASN A 51 6.28 -3.66 -25.51
CA ASN A 51 5.43 -2.46 -25.56
C ASN A 51 5.95 -1.27 -24.73
N THR A 52 7.11 -1.39 -24.08
CA THR A 52 7.72 -0.28 -23.33
C THR A 52 9.09 0.10 -23.92
N PRO A 53 9.58 1.33 -23.73
CA PRO A 53 10.95 1.68 -24.09
C PRO A 53 11.98 0.79 -23.39
N GLU A 54 13.13 0.52 -24.00
CA GLU A 54 14.19 -0.31 -23.39
C GLU A 54 14.73 0.27 -22.08
N ASP A 55 14.75 1.59 -21.97
CA ASP A 55 15.17 2.32 -20.77
C ASP A 55 14.05 2.49 -19.72
N ALA A 56 12.90 1.81 -19.89
CA ALA A 56 11.78 1.90 -18.97
C ALA A 56 12.12 1.25 -17.63
N ARG A 57 11.81 1.98 -16.55
CA ARG A 57 12.00 1.53 -15.17
C ARG A 57 10.67 1.06 -14.59
N ILE A 58 10.64 -0.19 -14.14
CA ILE A 58 9.43 -0.87 -13.67
C ILE A 58 9.45 -0.92 -12.14
N MET A 59 8.46 -0.27 -11.51
CA MET A 59 8.22 -0.39 -10.08
C MET A 59 7.32 -1.59 -9.81
N ALA A 60 7.74 -2.41 -8.85
CA ALA A 60 7.21 -3.72 -8.57
C ALA A 60 7.61 -4.07 -7.13
N TRP A 61 6.83 -4.90 -6.42
CA TRP A 61 7.32 -5.48 -5.17
C TRP A 61 8.54 -6.37 -5.43
N TRP A 62 9.46 -6.43 -4.46
CA TRP A 62 10.80 -6.99 -4.68
C TRP A 62 10.81 -8.49 -5.04
N ASP A 63 9.79 -9.25 -4.61
CA ASP A 63 9.62 -10.68 -4.87
C ASP A 63 9.81 -11.08 -6.34
N TYR A 64 9.39 -10.22 -7.27
CA TYR A 64 9.36 -10.53 -8.71
C TYR A 64 10.30 -9.67 -9.56
N GLY A 65 11.23 -8.93 -8.95
CA GLY A 65 12.22 -8.12 -9.68
C GLY A 65 13.07 -8.94 -10.65
N TYR A 66 13.56 -10.12 -10.24
CA TYR A 66 14.31 -11.02 -11.13
C TYR A 66 13.50 -11.50 -12.32
N GLN A 67 12.20 -11.74 -12.14
CA GLN A 67 11.32 -12.20 -13.24
C GLN A 67 11.12 -11.09 -14.28
N ILE A 68 10.93 -9.85 -13.82
CA ILE A 68 10.83 -8.68 -14.70
C ILE A 68 12.12 -8.49 -15.50
N THR A 69 13.28 -8.56 -14.85
CA THR A 69 14.57 -8.39 -15.53
C THR A 69 14.84 -9.55 -16.51
N ALA A 70 14.65 -10.80 -16.09
CA ALA A 70 15.00 -11.97 -16.90
C ALA A 70 14.05 -12.20 -18.09
N ILE A 71 12.73 -12.05 -17.89
CA ILE A 71 11.72 -12.33 -18.93
C ILE A 71 11.34 -11.04 -19.65
N GLY A 72 11.06 -9.98 -18.89
CA GLY A 72 10.63 -8.70 -19.44
C GLY A 72 11.76 -7.84 -19.99
N ASN A 73 13.03 -8.17 -19.71
CA ASN A 73 14.20 -7.41 -20.16
C ASN A 73 14.06 -5.90 -19.89
N ARG A 74 13.64 -5.54 -18.68
CA ARG A 74 13.50 -4.14 -18.23
C ARG A 74 14.14 -3.92 -16.87
N THR A 75 14.52 -2.67 -16.63
CA THR A 75 15.11 -2.28 -15.34
C THR A 75 14.04 -2.34 -14.26
N THR A 76 14.26 -3.14 -13.22
CA THR A 76 13.44 -3.12 -11.99
C THR A 76 14.01 -2.14 -10.97
N ILE A 77 13.14 -1.59 -10.13
CA ILE A 77 13.54 -0.71 -9.03
C ILE A 77 14.06 -1.50 -7.82
N ALA A 78 13.45 -2.66 -7.53
CA ALA A 78 13.88 -3.55 -6.45
C ALA A 78 13.88 -5.01 -6.92
N ASP A 79 14.65 -5.86 -6.25
CA ASP A 79 14.78 -7.29 -6.56
C ASP A 79 14.88 -8.17 -5.30
N GLY A 80 14.90 -9.48 -5.53
CA GLY A 80 14.98 -10.49 -4.48
C GLY A 80 16.33 -10.61 -3.77
N ASN A 81 17.35 -9.81 -4.12
CA ASN A 81 18.61 -9.78 -3.37
C ASN A 81 18.43 -9.05 -2.03
N THR A 82 17.54 -8.06 -1.99
CA THR A 82 17.15 -7.34 -0.77
C THR A 82 18.29 -6.68 0.03
N TRP A 83 19.39 -6.33 -0.62
CA TRP A 83 20.60 -5.78 0.04
C TRP A 83 20.41 -4.39 0.66
N ASN A 84 19.46 -3.57 0.14
CA ASN A 84 19.16 -2.23 0.63
C ASN A 84 17.75 -2.17 1.22
N HIS A 85 17.64 -2.31 2.54
CA HIS A 85 16.35 -2.35 3.22
C HIS A 85 15.63 -0.99 3.21
N GLU A 86 16.36 0.13 3.22
CA GLU A 86 15.80 1.48 3.12
C GLU A 86 15.10 1.68 1.78
N HIS A 87 15.68 1.15 0.70
CA HIS A 87 15.09 1.17 -0.63
C HIS A 87 13.77 0.37 -0.67
N ILE A 88 13.75 -0.81 -0.07
CA ILE A 88 12.53 -1.63 0.04
C ILE A 88 11.48 -0.92 0.90
N ALA A 89 11.89 -0.25 1.98
CA ALA A 89 10.99 0.52 2.82
C ALA A 89 10.41 1.74 2.08
N LEU A 90 11.20 2.42 1.24
CA LEU A 90 10.72 3.48 0.36
C LEU A 90 9.68 2.95 -0.64
N LEU A 91 9.94 1.80 -1.25
CA LEU A 91 8.97 1.12 -2.12
C LEU A 91 7.68 0.75 -1.37
N GLY A 92 7.79 0.20 -0.16
CA GLY A 92 6.66 -0.08 0.71
C GLY A 92 5.86 1.19 1.06
N ARG A 93 6.56 2.32 1.30
CA ARG A 93 5.93 3.64 1.51
C ARG A 93 5.15 4.07 0.28
N ILE A 94 5.75 3.99 -0.91
CA ILE A 94 5.07 4.34 -2.17
C ILE A 94 3.81 3.49 -2.37
N LEU A 95 3.90 2.17 -2.18
CA LEU A 95 2.77 1.28 -2.44
C LEU A 95 1.64 1.45 -1.41
N THR A 96 1.97 1.76 -0.15
CA THR A 96 0.98 1.78 0.94
C THR A 96 0.55 3.17 1.40
N SER A 97 1.18 4.25 0.93
CA SER A 97 0.74 5.63 1.18
C SER A 97 -0.42 6.05 0.26
N PRO A 98 -1.14 7.15 0.59
CA PRO A 98 -2.19 7.69 -0.26
C PRO A 98 -1.69 7.99 -1.67
N GLU A 99 -2.50 7.67 -2.67
CA GLU A 99 -2.16 7.77 -4.10
C GLU A 99 -1.42 9.06 -4.50
N LYS A 100 -1.86 10.22 -4.00
CA LYS A 100 -1.25 11.52 -4.31
C LYS A 100 0.18 11.64 -3.76
N GLU A 101 0.42 11.14 -2.55
CA GLU A 101 1.76 11.09 -1.96
C GLU A 101 2.62 10.09 -2.74
N SER A 102 2.10 8.89 -2.98
CA SER A 102 2.80 7.84 -3.72
C SER A 102 3.24 8.29 -5.11
N HIS A 103 2.37 8.97 -5.86
CA HIS A 103 2.71 9.52 -7.18
C HIS A 103 3.83 10.55 -7.13
N ARG A 104 3.86 11.43 -6.12
CA ARG A 104 4.91 12.44 -5.95
C ARG A 104 6.30 11.82 -5.84
N ILE A 105 6.40 10.61 -5.29
CA ILE A 105 7.66 9.88 -5.14
C ILE A 105 7.92 9.02 -6.39
N ALA A 106 6.92 8.22 -6.78
CA ALA A 106 7.04 7.24 -7.87
C ALA A 106 7.45 7.88 -9.21
N ARG A 107 6.97 9.09 -9.52
CA ARG A 107 7.31 9.82 -10.76
C ARG A 107 8.80 10.13 -10.93
N HIS A 108 9.60 10.07 -9.86
CA HIS A 108 11.05 10.28 -9.93
C HIS A 108 11.81 8.97 -10.10
N LEU A 109 11.23 7.85 -9.67
CA LEU A 109 11.88 6.55 -9.61
C LEU A 109 11.54 5.66 -10.82
N ALA A 110 10.28 5.64 -11.26
CA ALA A 110 9.79 4.67 -12.24
C ALA A 110 8.92 5.28 -13.35
N ASP A 111 8.78 4.52 -14.43
CA ASP A 111 7.93 4.84 -15.59
C ASP A 111 6.64 4.02 -15.59
N TYR A 112 6.68 2.80 -15.06
CA TYR A 112 5.54 1.89 -14.96
C TYR A 112 5.45 1.27 -13.56
N VAL A 113 4.24 0.85 -13.17
CA VAL A 113 3.97 0.06 -11.97
C VAL A 113 3.34 -1.25 -12.39
N LEU A 114 3.91 -2.37 -11.94
CA LEU A 114 3.35 -3.71 -12.10
C LEU A 114 2.79 -4.16 -10.75
N VAL A 115 1.56 -4.67 -10.76
CA VAL A 115 0.86 -5.18 -9.56
C VAL A 115 0.32 -6.57 -9.85
N TRP A 116 0.60 -7.52 -8.96
CA TRP A 116 -0.07 -8.81 -8.94
C TRP A 116 -1.43 -8.65 -8.27
N ALA A 117 -2.52 -9.03 -8.95
CA ALA A 117 -3.90 -8.69 -8.57
C ALA A 117 -4.92 -9.85 -8.66
N GLY A 118 -4.44 -11.09 -8.72
CA GLY A 118 -5.30 -12.23 -9.05
C GLY A 118 -5.86 -13.04 -7.89
N GLY A 119 -5.79 -12.57 -6.64
CA GLY A 119 -6.24 -13.32 -5.46
C GLY A 119 -5.30 -14.46 -5.07
N GLY A 120 -5.22 -14.71 -3.75
CA GLY A 120 -4.44 -15.83 -3.19
C GLY A 120 -2.93 -15.55 -3.17
N GLY A 121 -2.48 -14.70 -2.24
CA GLY A 121 -1.06 -14.34 -2.11
C GLY A 121 -0.59 -13.23 -3.07
N ASP A 122 -1.53 -12.44 -3.59
CA ASP A 122 -1.25 -11.25 -4.40
C ASP A 122 -0.66 -10.09 -3.56
N ASP A 123 -0.32 -8.98 -4.23
CA ASP A 123 0.33 -7.86 -3.56
C ASP A 123 -0.57 -7.22 -2.51
N LEU A 124 -1.89 -7.26 -2.71
CA LEU A 124 -2.86 -6.73 -1.75
C LEU A 124 -2.90 -7.58 -0.47
N ALA A 125 -2.82 -8.91 -0.56
CA ALA A 125 -2.69 -9.80 0.60
C ALA A 125 -1.39 -9.56 1.38
N LYS A 126 -0.30 -9.20 0.67
CA LYS A 126 1.00 -8.87 1.27
C LYS A 126 1.05 -7.44 1.82
N SER A 127 0.13 -6.56 1.45
CA SER A 127 0.20 -5.13 1.76
C SER A 127 0.36 -4.75 3.25
N PRO A 128 -0.16 -5.49 4.25
CA PRO A 128 0.16 -5.21 5.65
C PRO A 128 1.64 -5.42 5.98
N HIS A 129 2.28 -6.40 5.34
CA HIS A 129 3.72 -6.62 5.45
C HIS A 129 4.51 -5.46 4.83
N LEU A 130 4.11 -4.99 3.63
CA LEU A 130 4.72 -3.83 2.96
C LEU A 130 4.66 -2.59 3.87
N ARG A 131 3.49 -2.32 4.47
CA ARG A 131 3.29 -1.18 5.38
C ARG A 131 4.19 -1.28 6.62
N ARG A 132 4.35 -2.49 7.17
CA ARG A 132 5.20 -2.73 8.34
C ARG A 132 6.68 -2.51 8.04
N ILE A 133 7.18 -2.94 6.89
CA ILE A 133 8.55 -2.65 6.44
C ILE A 133 8.72 -1.14 6.24
N ALA A 134 7.76 -0.48 5.58
CA ALA A 134 7.83 0.98 5.41
C ALA A 134 7.87 1.71 6.76
N ASN A 135 7.07 1.28 7.74
CA ASN A 135 6.99 1.89 9.06
C ASN A 135 8.22 1.67 9.94
N SER A 136 9.04 0.64 9.68
CA SER A 136 10.30 0.47 10.42
C SER A 136 11.28 1.62 10.15
N ILE A 137 11.19 2.22 8.96
CA ILE A 137 12.00 3.38 8.53
C ILE A 137 11.23 4.69 8.68
N TYR A 138 9.97 4.71 8.28
CA TYR A 138 9.08 5.88 8.27
C TYR A 138 8.02 5.78 9.37
N ARG A 139 8.42 5.97 10.64
CA ARG A 139 7.58 5.72 11.84
C ARG A 139 6.27 6.51 11.93
N HIS A 140 6.13 7.59 11.17
CA HIS A 140 4.92 8.39 11.12
C HIS A 140 3.77 7.70 10.37
N MET A 141 4.06 6.62 9.63
CA MET A 141 3.06 5.89 8.84
C MET A 141 2.01 5.17 9.71
N CYS A 142 2.41 4.67 10.88
CA CYS A 142 1.50 4.03 11.85
C CYS A 142 1.72 4.60 13.25
N PRO A 143 1.22 5.82 13.56
CA PRO A 143 1.52 6.50 14.81
C PRO A 143 1.12 5.66 16.03
N GLY A 144 2.09 5.32 16.89
CA GLY A 144 1.83 4.55 18.10
C GLY A 144 1.54 3.05 17.90
N ASP A 145 1.61 2.54 16.66
CA ASP A 145 1.45 1.12 16.30
C ASP A 145 2.66 0.65 15.46
N PRO A 146 3.76 0.24 16.11
CA PRO A 146 4.95 -0.29 15.43
C PRO A 146 4.68 -1.46 14.49
N THR A 147 3.63 -2.24 14.77
CA THR A 147 3.28 -3.43 13.98
C THR A 147 2.39 -3.12 12.77
N CYS A 148 1.89 -1.89 12.64
CA CYS A 148 0.95 -1.46 11.61
C CYS A 148 -0.28 -2.36 11.45
N ARG A 149 -0.77 -2.98 12.53
CA ARG A 149 -1.96 -3.86 12.48
C ARG A 149 -3.23 -3.13 12.06
N SER A 150 -3.24 -1.80 12.20
CA SER A 150 -4.32 -0.93 11.73
C SER A 150 -4.41 -0.80 10.20
N PHE A 151 -3.44 -1.29 9.44
CA PHE A 151 -3.45 -1.30 7.98
C PHE A 151 -3.79 -2.70 7.45
N GLY A 152 -4.98 -2.86 6.86
CA GLY A 152 -5.46 -4.17 6.43
C GLY A 152 -6.94 -4.18 6.09
N PHE A 153 -7.50 -5.39 5.99
CA PHE A 153 -8.94 -5.61 5.92
C PHE A 153 -9.48 -5.89 7.32
N MET A 154 -10.39 -5.05 7.80
CA MET A 154 -11.01 -5.16 9.12
C MET A 154 -12.53 -5.16 8.98
N GLY A 155 -13.20 -6.14 9.58
CA GLY A 155 -14.67 -6.19 9.64
C GLY A 155 -15.38 -6.20 8.28
N GLY A 156 -14.80 -6.84 7.26
CA GLY A 156 -15.40 -7.01 5.93
C GLY A 156 -15.04 -5.93 4.90
N GLY A 157 -14.24 -4.93 5.26
CA GLY A 157 -13.77 -3.89 4.33
C GLY A 157 -12.33 -3.46 4.61
N PRO A 158 -11.70 -2.71 3.68
CA PRO A 158 -10.38 -2.13 3.91
C PRO A 158 -10.44 -1.05 5.02
N SER A 159 -9.36 -0.90 5.78
CA SER A 159 -9.18 0.27 6.65
C SER A 159 -9.05 1.54 5.81
N GLU A 160 -9.26 2.72 6.39
CA GLU A 160 -9.19 4.00 5.67
C GLU A 160 -7.83 4.23 4.99
N SER A 161 -6.75 3.89 5.71
CA SER A 161 -5.39 3.97 5.18
C SER A 161 -5.14 2.95 4.06
N MET A 162 -5.75 1.77 4.13
CA MET A 162 -5.71 0.79 3.04
C MET A 162 -6.47 1.28 1.82
N ALA A 163 -7.71 1.75 1.98
CA ALA A 163 -8.58 2.19 0.90
C ALA A 163 -7.99 3.38 0.11
N SER A 164 -7.28 4.27 0.81
CA SER A 164 -6.59 5.41 0.19
C SER A 164 -5.25 5.05 -0.47
N SER A 165 -4.69 3.88 -0.14
CA SER A 165 -3.36 3.48 -0.60
C SER A 165 -3.26 3.31 -2.12
N LEU A 166 -2.10 3.61 -2.69
CA LEU A 166 -1.85 3.41 -4.12
C LEU A 166 -2.11 1.96 -4.53
N LEU A 167 -1.57 1.00 -3.77
CA LEU A 167 -1.68 -0.42 -4.09
C LEU A 167 -3.14 -0.90 -4.13
N TYR A 168 -3.96 -0.51 -3.14
CA TYR A 168 -5.38 -0.88 -3.14
C TYR A 168 -6.11 -0.33 -4.37
N LYS A 169 -5.85 0.92 -4.75
CA LYS A 169 -6.45 1.53 -5.94
C LYS A 169 -5.98 0.85 -7.23
N LEU A 170 -4.68 0.65 -7.42
CA LEU A 170 -4.16 -0.03 -8.62
C LEU A 170 -4.67 -1.47 -8.75
N HIS A 171 -4.76 -2.19 -7.63
CA HIS A 171 -5.30 -3.54 -7.56
C HIS A 171 -6.80 -3.57 -7.90
N SER A 172 -7.59 -2.76 -7.19
CA SER A 172 -9.06 -2.85 -7.19
C SER A 172 -9.73 -1.91 -8.21
N ASN A 173 -8.96 -1.22 -9.04
CA ASN A 173 -9.44 -0.32 -10.09
C ASN A 173 -10.46 -1.02 -11.01
N GLY A 174 -11.69 -0.48 -11.05
CA GLY A 174 -12.80 -1.05 -11.83
C GLY A 174 -13.32 -2.39 -11.32
N LEU A 175 -12.90 -2.85 -10.13
CA LEU A 175 -13.44 -4.02 -9.44
C LEU A 175 -14.27 -3.63 -8.21
N GLN A 176 -13.85 -2.59 -7.49
CA GLN A 176 -14.52 -2.11 -6.29
C GLN A 176 -14.93 -0.63 -6.45
N PRO A 177 -16.18 -0.26 -6.14
CA PRO A 177 -16.60 1.14 -6.10
C PRO A 177 -15.71 1.95 -5.15
N GLY A 178 -15.25 3.13 -5.58
CA GLY A 178 -14.39 4.00 -4.78
C GLY A 178 -12.88 3.67 -4.83
N ALA A 179 -12.47 2.56 -5.46
CA ALA A 179 -11.05 2.22 -5.66
C ALA A 179 -10.49 2.74 -7.00
N GLU A 180 -11.12 3.77 -7.57
CA GLU A 180 -10.72 4.33 -8.86
C GLU A 180 -9.39 5.06 -8.76
N VAL A 181 -8.53 4.77 -9.74
CA VAL A 181 -7.22 5.39 -9.89
C VAL A 181 -7.37 6.73 -10.59
N ASP A 182 -6.64 7.76 -10.13
CA ASP A 182 -6.62 9.06 -10.80
C ASP A 182 -5.94 8.92 -12.17
N ARG A 183 -6.75 9.08 -13.22
CA ARG A 183 -6.33 8.99 -14.62
C ARG A 183 -5.28 10.03 -15.02
N ASN A 184 -5.13 11.11 -14.24
CA ASN A 184 -4.09 12.12 -14.46
C ASN A 184 -2.72 11.70 -13.89
N ARG A 185 -2.69 10.70 -13.00
CA ARG A 185 -1.46 10.20 -12.35
C ARG A 185 -1.02 8.86 -12.89
N PHE A 186 -1.98 7.98 -13.17
CA PHE A 186 -1.69 6.63 -13.67
C PHE A 186 -2.64 6.28 -14.80
N LYS A 187 -2.09 5.72 -15.87
CA LYS A 187 -2.84 5.19 -16.99
C LYS A 187 -2.75 3.67 -16.99
N ASP A 188 -3.88 3.00 -16.94
CA ASP A 188 -3.98 1.55 -17.14
C ASP A 188 -3.56 1.20 -18.57
N VAL A 189 -2.56 0.32 -18.72
CA VAL A 189 -1.99 -0.04 -20.04
C VAL A 189 -2.06 -1.53 -20.35
N PHE A 190 -2.17 -2.39 -19.33
CA PHE A 190 -2.29 -3.82 -19.52
C PHE A 190 -3.03 -4.48 -18.35
N LYS A 191 -3.93 -5.40 -18.69
CA LYS A 191 -4.58 -6.33 -17.77
C LYS A 191 -4.45 -7.72 -18.34
N SER A 192 -3.97 -8.65 -17.54
CA SER A 192 -3.87 -10.04 -17.96
C SER A 192 -5.25 -10.69 -18.07
N LYS A 193 -5.35 -11.74 -18.89
CA LYS A 193 -6.60 -12.43 -19.21
C LYS A 193 -7.43 -12.87 -17.99
N HIS A 194 -6.77 -13.38 -16.95
CA HIS A 194 -7.42 -13.86 -15.72
C HIS A 194 -7.27 -12.85 -14.56
N GLY A 195 -6.88 -11.60 -14.84
CA GLY A 195 -6.75 -10.53 -13.85
C GLY A 195 -5.61 -10.72 -12.84
N LYS A 196 -4.65 -11.61 -13.12
CA LYS A 196 -3.51 -11.92 -12.26
C LYS A 196 -2.47 -10.81 -12.22
N VAL A 197 -2.31 -10.06 -13.31
CA VAL A 197 -1.36 -8.95 -13.41
C VAL A 197 -2.02 -7.71 -14.00
N ARG A 198 -1.67 -6.55 -13.45
CA ARG A 198 -2.05 -5.23 -13.96
C ARG A 198 -0.81 -4.37 -14.10
N ILE A 199 -0.72 -3.62 -15.19
CA ILE A 199 0.38 -2.69 -15.43
C ILE A 199 -0.19 -1.31 -15.68
N TYR A 200 0.38 -0.33 -15.00
CA TYR A 200 0.02 1.07 -15.09
C TYR A 200 1.23 1.89 -15.54
N LYS A 201 1.03 2.81 -16.47
CA LYS A 201 1.99 3.85 -16.82
C LYS A 201 1.87 5.01 -15.85
N ILE A 202 2.97 5.42 -15.24
CA ILE A 202 3.02 6.61 -14.40
C ILE A 202 3.02 7.83 -15.34
N LEU A 203 2.10 8.76 -15.11
CA LEU A 203 2.01 10.00 -15.86
C LEU A 203 2.83 11.09 -15.18
N SER A 204 3.31 12.04 -15.99
CA SER A 204 4.17 13.12 -15.51
C SER A 204 5.45 12.60 -14.83
N VAL A 205 6.14 11.63 -15.42
CA VAL A 205 7.46 11.20 -14.94
C VAL A 205 8.46 12.34 -15.09
N SER A 206 9.28 12.56 -14.07
CA SER A 206 10.29 13.63 -14.08
C SER A 206 11.43 13.28 -15.03
N ARG A 207 11.49 13.98 -16.18
CA ARG A 207 12.60 13.86 -17.14
C ARG A 207 13.94 14.19 -16.51
N GLU A 208 13.99 15.28 -15.73
CA GLU A 208 15.18 15.70 -15.00
C GLU A 208 15.71 14.59 -14.09
N SER A 209 14.83 13.92 -13.34
CA SER A 209 15.25 12.83 -12.45
C SER A 209 15.68 11.59 -13.22
N LYS A 210 15.03 11.27 -14.34
CA LYS A 210 15.44 10.16 -15.22
C LYS A 210 16.83 10.41 -15.82
N GLU A 211 17.06 11.62 -16.36
CA GLU A 211 18.34 12.03 -16.93
C GLU A 211 19.44 12.10 -15.86
N TRP A 212 19.12 12.56 -14.65
CA TRP A 212 20.07 12.59 -13.54
C TRP A 212 20.52 11.18 -13.14
N VAL A 213 19.60 10.23 -12.99
CA VAL A 213 19.93 8.84 -12.65
C VAL A 213 20.79 8.18 -13.72
N ALA A 214 20.50 8.44 -15.00
CA ALA A 214 21.30 7.92 -16.10
C ALA A 214 22.77 8.43 -16.08
N LYS A 215 22.98 9.68 -15.64
CA LYS A 215 24.32 10.30 -15.54
C LYS A 215 25.08 9.95 -14.26
N ASN A 216 24.37 9.58 -13.19
CA ASN A 216 24.94 9.34 -11.85
C ASN A 216 24.81 7.86 -11.46
N ARG A 217 24.97 6.96 -12.44
CA ARG A 217 24.86 5.53 -12.22
C ARG A 217 26.13 5.00 -11.58
N GLU A 218 26.05 4.66 -10.30
CA GLU A 218 27.13 4.01 -9.58
C GLU A 218 26.92 2.50 -9.62
N CYS A 219 27.80 1.81 -10.34
CA CYS A 219 27.87 0.37 -10.41
C CYS A 219 29.23 -0.09 -9.90
N ASP A 220 29.25 -1.23 -9.22
CA ASP A 220 30.46 -1.76 -8.60
C ASP A 220 31.53 -2.08 -9.67
N VAL A 221 31.09 -2.60 -10.82
CA VAL A 221 31.93 -2.85 -12.00
C VAL A 221 31.17 -2.47 -13.26
N GLU A 222 31.86 -1.97 -14.29
CA GLU A 222 31.28 -1.67 -15.60
C GLU A 222 30.65 -2.94 -16.22
N GLY A 223 29.35 -2.88 -16.54
CA GLY A 223 28.59 -4.06 -17.01
C GLY A 223 28.11 -5.01 -15.91
N SER A 224 28.39 -4.73 -14.63
CA SER A 224 27.79 -5.46 -13.51
C SER A 224 26.28 -5.27 -13.48
N TRP A 225 25.57 -6.32 -13.07
CA TRP A 225 24.14 -6.26 -12.78
C TRP A 225 23.86 -5.54 -11.44
N TYR A 226 24.89 -5.35 -10.61
CA TYR A 226 24.80 -4.70 -9.31
C TYR A 226 25.19 -3.22 -9.40
N CYS A 227 24.18 -2.35 -9.28
CA CYS A 227 24.35 -0.91 -9.25
C CYS A 227 23.67 -0.33 -8.02
N PRO A 228 24.40 -0.04 -6.92
CA PRO A 228 23.81 0.52 -5.72
C PRO A 228 23.07 1.84 -5.99
N GLY A 229 23.51 2.58 -7.00
CA GLY A 229 22.82 3.76 -7.53
C GLY A 229 22.74 4.92 -6.53
N ARG A 230 22.26 6.06 -7.01
CA ARG A 230 21.97 7.23 -6.17
C ARG A 230 20.53 7.69 -6.39
N TYR A 231 19.92 8.22 -5.35
CA TYR A 231 18.61 8.85 -5.47
C TYR A 231 18.72 10.23 -6.13
N PRO A 232 17.78 10.60 -7.02
CA PRO A 232 17.73 11.94 -7.54
C PRO A 232 17.43 12.95 -6.41
N PRO A 233 17.96 14.19 -6.47
CA PRO A 233 17.80 15.19 -5.41
C PRO A 233 16.35 15.43 -4.97
N ALA A 234 15.40 15.30 -5.89
CA ALA A 234 13.97 15.46 -5.63
C ALA A 234 13.41 14.48 -4.58
N VAL A 235 14.02 13.30 -4.41
CA VAL A 235 13.57 12.26 -3.46
C VAL A 235 14.38 12.29 -2.16
N GLN A 236 15.48 13.05 -2.12
CA GLN A 236 16.42 13.06 -0.99
C GLN A 236 15.75 13.50 0.33
N LYS A 237 14.83 14.48 0.27
CA LYS A 237 14.08 14.91 1.46
C LYS A 237 13.34 13.74 2.10
N ILE A 238 12.69 12.91 1.29
CA ILE A 238 11.93 11.74 1.75
C ILE A 238 12.89 10.68 2.27
N VAL A 239 13.98 10.40 1.58
CA VAL A 239 14.99 9.41 2.01
C VAL A 239 15.57 9.81 3.38
N ASN A 240 15.85 11.10 3.58
CA ASN A 240 16.39 11.63 4.83
C ASN A 240 15.37 11.67 5.99
N GLU A 241 14.06 11.59 5.72
CA GLU A 241 13.05 11.40 6.77
C GLU A 241 13.12 9.99 7.36
N GLY A 242 13.68 9.03 6.62
CA GLY A 242 13.86 7.66 7.05
C GLY A 242 14.98 7.53 8.08
N ARG A 243 14.81 6.62 9.04
CA ARG A 243 15.89 6.18 9.93
C ARG A 243 16.63 5.02 9.28
N ASN A 244 17.96 5.07 9.19
CA ASN A 244 18.74 3.96 8.62
C ASN A 244 18.67 2.72 9.52
N PHE A 245 18.60 1.53 8.92
CA PHE A 245 18.71 0.28 9.66
C PHE A 245 20.06 0.22 10.36
N ALA A 246 20.06 -0.11 11.65
CA ALA A 246 21.29 -0.43 12.38
C ALA A 246 21.61 -1.90 12.14
N GLN A 247 22.78 -2.17 11.55
CA GLN A 247 23.33 -3.53 11.58
C GLN A 247 24.00 -3.76 12.95
N LEU A 248 24.15 -5.02 13.35
CA LEU A 248 24.81 -5.41 14.61
C LEU A 248 26.25 -4.86 14.73
N GLU A 249 26.85 -4.47 13.60
CA GLU A 249 28.22 -3.96 13.47
C GLU A 249 28.31 -2.42 13.59
N ASP A 250 27.17 -1.71 13.70
CA ASP A 250 27.11 -0.25 13.85
C ASP A 250 27.33 0.17 15.33
N PHE A 251 28.54 -0.04 15.86
CA PHE A 251 28.88 0.21 17.27
C PHE A 251 28.87 1.70 17.69
N ASN A 252 28.87 2.65 16.74
CA ASN A 252 29.05 4.10 16.98
C ASN A 252 27.78 4.94 16.73
N ARG A 253 26.60 4.49 17.16
CA ARG A 253 25.36 5.29 17.00
C ARG A 253 25.00 6.10 18.23
N ALA A 254 24.55 7.33 17.98
CA ALA A 254 24.11 8.31 18.99
C ALA A 254 22.61 8.24 19.32
N GLU A 255 21.77 7.67 18.45
CA GLU A 255 20.33 7.49 18.69
C GLU A 255 20.02 6.01 18.93
N SER A 256 19.46 5.69 20.10
CA SER A 256 18.99 4.34 20.42
C SER A 256 17.50 4.19 20.09
N ASP A 257 17.15 3.08 19.45
CA ASP A 257 15.77 2.74 19.04
C ASP A 257 15.09 1.74 20.00
N GLU A 258 15.63 1.63 21.21
CA GLU A 258 15.27 0.60 22.19
C GLU A 258 13.78 0.63 22.57
N GLU A 259 13.20 1.81 22.79
CA GLU A 259 11.78 1.94 23.14
C GLU A 259 10.87 1.43 22.01
N TYR A 260 11.20 1.78 20.76
CA TYR A 260 10.44 1.33 19.59
C TYR A 260 10.54 -0.19 19.44
N GLN A 261 11.75 -0.74 19.55
CA GLN A 261 11.98 -2.18 19.46
C GLN A 261 11.27 -2.93 20.58
N LYS A 262 11.37 -2.47 21.83
CA LYS A 262 10.66 -3.04 22.97
C LYS A 262 9.15 -3.07 22.73
N LYS A 263 8.56 -1.94 22.34
CA LYS A 263 7.13 -1.84 22.03
C LYS A 263 6.74 -2.74 20.85
N TYR A 264 7.60 -2.85 19.84
CA TYR A 264 7.39 -3.74 18.71
C TYR A 264 7.34 -5.22 19.15
N PHE A 265 8.33 -5.68 19.92
CA PHE A 265 8.38 -7.07 20.40
C PHE A 265 7.25 -7.38 21.39
N GLU A 266 6.88 -6.44 22.28
CA GLU A 266 5.72 -6.59 23.16
C GLU A 266 4.42 -6.83 22.36
N MET A 267 4.21 -6.06 21.29
CA MET A 267 3.04 -6.22 20.40
C MET A 267 3.12 -7.43 19.47
N LEU A 268 4.32 -7.95 19.22
CA LEU A 268 4.51 -9.19 18.47
C LEU A 268 4.19 -10.41 19.33
N ASN A 269 4.59 -10.39 20.60
CA ASN A 269 4.36 -11.46 21.57
C ASN A 269 2.89 -11.58 22.00
N ASP A 270 2.12 -10.49 22.02
CA ASP A 270 0.68 -10.48 22.29
C ASP A 270 -0.12 -9.95 21.09
N PRO A 271 -0.33 -10.79 20.05
CA PRO A 271 -0.97 -10.37 18.82
C PRO A 271 -2.45 -10.00 19.01
N GLU A 272 -3.14 -10.65 19.94
CA GLU A 272 -4.55 -10.38 20.20
C GLU A 272 -4.76 -9.00 20.82
N LYS A 273 -3.99 -8.66 21.86
CA LYS A 273 -4.09 -7.36 22.52
C LYS A 273 -3.70 -6.23 21.57
N ALA A 274 -2.66 -6.43 20.76
CA ALA A 274 -2.27 -5.49 19.73
C ALA A 274 -3.38 -5.30 18.68
N GLY A 275 -4.03 -6.39 18.25
CA GLY A 275 -5.18 -6.35 17.35
C GLY A 275 -6.38 -5.58 17.93
N ARG A 276 -6.75 -5.84 19.19
CA ARG A 276 -7.84 -5.13 19.88
C ARG A 276 -7.56 -3.62 19.98
N LYS A 277 -6.32 -3.23 20.29
CA LYS A 277 -5.90 -1.82 20.32
C LYS A 277 -6.00 -1.16 18.95
N ALA A 278 -5.54 -1.84 17.90
CA ALA A 278 -5.62 -1.34 16.52
C ALA A 278 -7.09 -1.14 16.09
N ALA A 279 -7.95 -2.13 16.36
CA ALA A 279 -9.38 -2.04 16.04
C ALA A 279 -10.09 -0.91 16.82
N ALA A 280 -9.76 -0.70 18.09
CA ALA A 280 -10.31 0.41 18.87
C ALA A 280 -9.90 1.78 18.31
N LYS A 281 -8.64 1.92 17.89
CA LYS A 281 -8.12 3.13 17.27
C LYS A 281 -8.78 3.42 15.93
N GLU A 282 -9.02 2.39 15.12
CA GLU A 282 -9.72 2.53 13.85
C GLU A 282 -11.19 2.96 14.06
N LYS A 283 -11.91 2.33 15.00
CA LYS A 283 -13.28 2.74 15.35
C LYS A 283 -13.36 4.21 15.78
N SER A 284 -12.40 4.66 16.59
CA SER A 284 -12.30 6.07 16.99
C SER A 284 -12.05 6.99 15.78
N SER A 285 -11.17 6.57 14.87
CA SER A 285 -10.85 7.33 13.65
C SER A 285 -12.06 7.42 12.70
N LYS A 286 -12.77 6.31 12.48
CA LYS A 286 -14.03 6.27 11.71
C LYS A 286 -15.08 7.22 12.28
N LYS A 287 -15.32 7.17 13.60
CA LYS A 287 -16.26 8.08 14.27
C LYS A 287 -15.86 9.55 14.13
N LYS A 288 -14.55 9.85 14.16
CA LYS A 288 -14.04 11.21 13.94
C LYS A 288 -14.25 11.66 12.49
N LEU A 289 -14.02 10.79 11.53
CA LEU A 289 -14.24 11.06 10.10
C LEU A 289 -15.73 11.27 9.80
N GLU A 290 -16.60 10.39 10.28
CA GLU A 290 -18.07 10.54 10.15
C GLU A 290 -18.54 11.88 10.70
N ARG A 291 -18.05 12.27 11.89
CA ARG A 291 -18.36 13.59 12.47
C ARG A 291 -17.85 14.74 11.59
N ALA A 292 -16.66 14.62 11.00
CA ALA A 292 -16.11 15.64 10.11
C ALA A 292 -16.89 15.75 8.80
N THR A 293 -17.31 14.63 8.22
CA THR A 293 -18.16 14.60 7.01
C THR A 293 -19.51 15.23 7.29
N LEU A 294 -20.17 14.85 8.40
CA LEU A 294 -21.44 15.45 8.82
C LEU A 294 -21.31 16.96 9.03
N LEU A 295 -20.23 17.42 9.68
CA LEU A 295 -19.98 18.85 9.86
C LEU A 295 -19.84 19.58 8.52
N LYS A 296 -19.15 18.97 7.55
CA LYS A 296 -18.97 19.55 6.22
C LYS A 296 -20.28 19.59 5.42
N GLU A 297 -21.07 18.52 5.48
CA GLU A 297 -22.41 18.48 4.88
C GLU A 297 -23.34 19.52 5.52
N MET A 298 -23.30 19.67 6.86
CA MET A 298 -24.04 20.71 7.58
C MET A 298 -23.58 22.12 7.17
N GLU A 299 -22.28 22.33 6.98
CA GLU A 299 -21.72 23.59 6.53
C GLU A 299 -22.18 23.92 5.09
N GLU A 300 -22.08 22.96 4.17
CA GLU A 300 -22.59 23.10 2.80
C GLU A 300 -24.11 23.35 2.77
N LEU A 301 -24.88 22.64 3.60
CA LEU A 301 -26.33 22.83 3.72
C LEU A 301 -26.67 24.21 4.32
N SER A 302 -25.88 24.69 5.27
CA SER A 302 -26.06 26.03 5.88
C SER A 302 -25.86 27.19 4.90
N GLN A 303 -25.09 26.96 3.83
CA GLN A 303 -24.84 27.92 2.77
C GLN A 303 -25.95 27.94 1.70
N THR A 304 -26.92 27.01 1.75
CA THR A 304 -28.00 26.97 0.77
C THR A 304 -28.98 28.15 0.94
N PRO A 305 -29.51 28.73 -0.15
CA PRO A 305 -30.44 29.86 -0.08
C PRO A 305 -31.72 29.54 0.70
N GLU A 306 -32.21 28.31 0.60
CA GLU A 306 -33.41 27.83 1.31
C GLU A 306 -33.19 27.79 2.82
N PHE A 307 -32.05 27.23 3.27
CA PHE A 307 -31.69 27.22 4.68
C PHE A 307 -31.50 28.64 5.22
N GLN A 308 -30.82 29.53 4.47
CA GLN A 308 -30.65 30.92 4.86
C GLN A 308 -31.98 31.69 4.91
N ALA A 309 -32.91 31.42 4.00
CA ALA A 309 -34.25 32.01 4.01
C ALA A 309 -35.09 31.52 5.20
N GLN A 310 -35.05 30.23 5.51
CA GLN A 310 -35.69 29.65 6.70
C GLN A 310 -35.07 30.18 7.99
N ALA A 311 -33.73 30.26 8.08
CA ALA A 311 -33.03 30.82 9.22
C ALA A 311 -33.37 32.30 9.44
N LYS A 312 -33.46 33.10 8.36
CA LYS A 312 -33.93 34.49 8.42
C LYS A 312 -35.38 34.59 8.88
N ALA A 313 -36.27 33.72 8.37
CA ALA A 313 -37.68 33.68 8.78
C ALA A 313 -37.88 33.22 10.23
N MET A 314 -37.00 32.36 10.75
CA MET A 314 -36.98 31.97 12.17
C MET A 314 -36.43 33.10 13.05
N ASN A 315 -35.38 33.79 12.61
CA ASN A 315 -34.79 34.92 13.33
C ASN A 315 -35.65 36.21 13.28
N SER A 316 -36.54 36.34 12.30
CA SER A 316 -37.49 37.45 12.19
C SER A 316 -38.75 37.26 13.02
N ARG A 317 -38.98 36.09 13.62
CA ARG A 317 -40.04 35.91 14.61
C ARG A 317 -39.57 36.52 15.92
N GLU A 318 -40.27 37.54 16.42
CA GLU A 318 -40.11 38.17 17.75
C GLU A 318 -40.41 37.20 18.94
N LYS A 319 -40.02 35.93 18.84
CA LYS A 319 -40.25 34.89 19.86
C LYS A 319 -38.96 34.39 20.51
N TRP A 320 -37.94 35.23 20.56
CA TRP A 320 -36.84 35.09 21.53
C TRP A 320 -37.16 35.86 22.81
N MET A 321 -38.40 35.78 23.30
CA MET A 321 -38.72 36.35 24.61
C MET A 321 -38.30 35.35 25.69
N ASP A 322 -37.64 35.85 26.73
CA ASP A 322 -37.38 35.08 27.95
C ASP A 322 -38.71 34.63 28.55
N THR A 323 -39.03 33.37 28.34
CA THR A 323 -40.15 32.68 28.97
C THR A 323 -39.61 31.82 30.09
N GLU A 324 -40.45 31.49 31.07
CA GLU A 324 -40.06 30.64 32.19
C GLU A 324 -39.47 29.29 31.73
N ILE A 325 -39.91 28.79 30.57
CA ILE A 325 -39.39 27.57 29.94
C ILE A 325 -37.96 27.78 29.40
N THR A 326 -37.69 28.88 28.71
CA THR A 326 -36.34 29.16 28.19
C THR A 326 -35.36 29.48 29.32
N SER A 327 -35.80 30.18 30.36
CA SER A 327 -34.96 30.44 31.56
C SER A 327 -34.67 29.16 32.35
N ARG A 328 -35.64 28.24 32.49
CA ARG A 328 -35.40 26.91 33.09
C ARG A 328 -34.48 26.04 32.24
N LEU A 329 -34.59 26.10 30.91
CA LEU A 329 -33.69 25.39 30.00
C LEU A 329 -32.25 25.91 30.15
N TRP A 330 -32.06 27.23 30.24
CA TRP A 330 -30.75 27.83 30.50
C TRP A 330 -30.19 27.45 31.86
N GLN A 331 -31.02 27.35 32.91
CA GLN A 331 -30.58 26.85 34.22
C GLN A 331 -30.13 25.39 34.20
N VAL A 332 -30.76 24.54 33.37
CA VAL A 332 -30.33 23.14 33.18
C VAL A 332 -29.01 23.07 32.39
N VAL A 333 -28.82 23.95 31.41
CA VAL A 333 -27.59 24.03 30.61
C VAL A 333 -26.44 24.64 31.43
N SER A 334 -26.69 25.64 32.27
CA SER A 334 -25.68 26.25 33.13
C SER A 334 -25.39 25.46 34.41
N GLY A 335 -26.30 24.57 34.83
CA GLY A 335 -26.16 23.71 36.00
C GLY A 335 -25.55 22.33 35.70
N ASN A 336 -25.42 21.97 34.42
CA ASN A 336 -24.59 20.85 34.01
C ASN A 336 -23.18 21.38 33.73
N ASP A 337 -22.33 21.33 34.75
CA ASP A 337 -20.88 21.48 34.60
C ASP A 337 -20.38 20.55 33.48
N VAL A 338 -19.81 21.18 32.45
CA VAL A 338 -18.95 20.55 31.43
C VAL A 338 -17.62 20.18 32.06
#